data_AF-A0A3G9JQV4-F1
#
_entry.id   AF-A0A3G9JQV4-F1
#
_cell.length_a   1.000
_cell.length_b   1.000
_cell.length_c   1.000
_cell.angle_alpha   90.00
_cell.angle_beta   90.00
_cell.angle_gamma   90.00
#
_symmetry.space_group_name_H-M   'P 1'
#
loop_
_entity.id
_entity.type
_entity.pdbx_description
1 polymer ?
#
loop_
_entity_poly.entity_id
_entity_poly.type
_entity_poly.pdbx_seq_one_letter_code
_entity_poly.pdbx_strand_id
1 'polypeptide(L)' 'MVPELKTSSREEREAFIKTTYACKADCDACGICVMFHNKDPLIVFKDYIAGNKTYEEILSLYRY' A
#
# COMPACT_ATOMS: atom_id res chain seq x y z
N MET A 1 -1.83 -12.61 1.47
CA MET A 1 -2.93 -12.44 0.49
C MET A 1 -3.42 -11.02 0.62
N VAL A 2 -3.70 -10.33 -0.50
CA VAL A 2 -4.22 -8.96 -0.46
C VAL A 2 -5.64 -9.00 0.12
N PRO A 3 -5.94 -8.26 1.21
CA PRO A 3 -7.29 -8.23 1.76
C PRO A 3 -8.29 -7.63 0.77
N GLU A 4 -9.37 -8.36 0.47
CA GLU A 4 -10.42 -7.86 -0.44
C GLU A 4 -11.35 -6.89 0.27
N LEU A 5 -11.82 -5.86 -0.44
CA LEU A 5 -12.69 -4.83 0.14
C LEU A 5 -13.99 -5.37 0.74
N LYS A 6 -14.52 -6.46 0.17
CA LYS A 6 -15.82 -7.03 0.56
C LYS A 6 -15.74 -7.89 1.83
N THR A 7 -14.58 -8.43 2.14
CA THR A 7 -14.40 -9.45 3.20
C THR A 7 -13.44 -9.01 4.30
N SER A 8 -12.68 -7.93 4.08
CA SER A 8 -11.71 -7.41 5.05
C SER A 8 -12.14 -6.12 5.71
N SER A 9 -11.74 -5.95 6.98
CA SER A 9 -11.90 -4.70 7.70
C SER A 9 -10.90 -3.63 7.25
N ARG A 10 -11.15 -2.39 7.65
CA ARG A 10 -10.22 -1.28 7.42
C ARG A 10 -8.87 -1.54 8.11
N GLU A 11 -8.92 -2.05 9.34
CA GLU A 11 -7.75 -2.33 10.17
C GLU A 11 -6.89 -3.44 9.54
N GLU A 12 -7.51 -4.48 8.98
CA GLU A 12 -6.80 -5.54 8.25
C GLU A 12 -6.08 -4.99 7.01
N ARG A 13 -6.75 -4.11 6.26
CA ARG A 13 -6.16 -3.44 5.08
C ARG A 13 -5.01 -2.51 5.48
N GLU A 14 -5.17 -1.76 6.56
CA GLU A 14 -4.12 -0.89 7.08
C GLU A 14 -2.90 -1.71 7.55
N ALA A 15 -3.13 -2.77 8.33
CA ALA A 15 -2.07 -3.66 8.80
C ALA A 15 -1.34 -4.34 7.62
N PHE A 16 -2.07 -4.73 6.58
CA PHE A 16 -1.49 -5.27 5.36
C PHE A 16 -0.55 -4.28 4.69
N ILE A 17 -0.94 -3.01 4.53
CA ILE A 17 -0.07 -1.99 3.93
C ILE A 17 1.16 -1.71 4.80
N LYS A 18 1.00 -1.58 6.13
CA LYS A 18 2.13 -1.37 7.06
C LYS A 18 3.16 -2.48 6.99
N THR A 19 2.70 -3.73 6.93
CA THR A 19 3.59 -4.90 6.90
C THR A 19 4.21 -5.11 5.53
N THR A 20 3.45 -4.92 4.45
CA THR A 20 3.92 -5.11 3.07
C THR A 20 4.97 -4.07 2.68
N TYR A 21 4.77 -2.81 3.10
CA TYR A 21 5.64 -1.69 2.76
C TYR A 21 6.46 -1.19 3.94
N ALA A 22 6.68 -2.04 4.94
CA ALA A 22 7.58 -1.75 6.05
C ALA A 22 8.97 -1.39 5.51
N CYS A 23 9.54 -0.28 5.98
CA CYS A 23 10.89 0.11 5.63
C CYS A 23 11.88 -0.98 6.08
N LYS A 24 12.69 -1.49 5.15
CA LYS A 24 13.72 -2.50 5.42
C LYS A 24 15.09 -1.89 5.76
N ALA A 25 15.20 -0.55 5.76
CA ALA A 25 16.44 0.21 5.90
C ALA A 25 17.53 -0.10 4.85
N ASP A 26 17.22 -0.94 3.85
CA ASP A 26 18.06 -1.23 2.69
C ASP A 26 17.47 -0.52 1.46
N CYS A 27 17.76 0.78 1.33
CA CYS A 27 17.15 1.62 0.30
C CYS A 27 17.55 1.20 -1.12
N ASP A 28 18.77 0.70 -1.30
CA ASP A 28 19.31 0.31 -2.60
C ASP A 28 18.61 -0.95 -3.14
N ALA A 29 18.27 -1.91 -2.28
CA ALA A 29 17.54 -3.11 -2.69
C ALA A 29 16.01 -2.95 -2.65
N CYS A 30 15.49 -2.09 -1.78
CA CYS A 30 14.05 -1.99 -1.52
C CYS A 30 13.30 -1.13 -2.55
N GLY A 31 13.79 0.08 -2.84
CA GLY A 31 13.17 1.00 -3.80
C GLY A 31 11.74 1.49 -3.50
N ILE A 32 11.10 1.05 -2.40
CA ILE A 32 9.69 1.37 -2.06
C ILE A 32 9.47 2.89 -1.95
N CYS A 33 10.41 3.61 -1.34
CA CYS A 33 10.32 5.06 -1.23
C CYS A 33 10.31 5.73 -2.62
N VAL A 34 11.11 5.23 -3.58
CA VAL A 34 11.18 5.78 -4.94
C VAL A 34 9.87 5.48 -5.69
N MET A 35 9.37 4.25 -5.60
CA MET A 35 8.10 3.83 -6.21
C MET A 35 6.92 4.73 -5.80
N PHE A 36 6.88 5.14 -4.53
CA PHE A 36 5.81 5.99 -3.99
C PHE A 36 6.17 7.48 -3.94
N HIS A 37 7.22 7.92 -4.65
CA HIS A 37 7.67 9.32 -4.67
C HIS A 37 7.86 9.91 -3.26
N ASN A 38 8.46 9.12 -2.36
CA ASN A 38 8.68 9.42 -0.94
C ASN A 38 7.41 9.69 -0.12
N LYS A 39 6.24 9.27 -0.62
CA LYS A 39 4.98 9.31 0.14
C LYS A 39 4.87 8.09 1.05
N ASP A 40 4.25 8.30 2.21
CA ASP A 40 3.90 7.22 3.11
C ASP A 40 2.91 6.25 2.41
N PRO A 41 3.17 4.93 2.39
CA PRO A 41 2.26 3.94 1.83
C PRO A 41 0.83 4.04 2.38
N LEU A 42 0.64 4.45 3.64
CA LEU A 42 -0.71 4.65 4.22
C LEU A 42 -1.46 5.81 3.59
N ILE A 43 -0.74 6.83 3.12
CA ILE A 43 -1.34 7.94 2.37
C ILE A 43 -1.66 7.48 0.95
N VAL A 44 -0.75 6.74 0.31
CA VAL A 44 -0.94 6.20 -1.04
C VAL A 44 -2.16 5.27 -1.10
N PHE A 45 -2.29 4.36 -0.15
CA PHE A 45 -3.36 3.37 -0.08
C PHE A 45 -4.57 3.83 0.74
N LYS A 46 -4.72 5.12 1.02
CA LYS A 46 -5.84 5.65 1.80
C LYS A 46 -7.20 5.25 1.25
N ASP A 47 -7.37 5.29 -0.07
CA ASP A 47 -8.62 4.89 -0.73
C ASP A 47 -8.89 3.38 -0.62
N TYR A 48 -7.84 2.56 -0.65
CA TYR A 48 -7.95 1.12 -0.43
C TYR A 48 -8.31 0.80 1.03
N ILE A 49 -7.64 1.44 1.98
CA ILE A 49 -7.92 1.32 3.42
C ILE A 49 -9.36 1.78 3.72
N ALA A 50 -9.84 2.85 3.07
CA ALA A 50 -11.21 3.33 3.20
C ALA A 50 -12.26 2.42 2.51
N GLY A 51 -11.84 1.60 1.55
CA GLY A 51 -12.73 0.73 0.77
C GLY A 51 -13.34 1.38 -0.46
N ASN A 52 -12.75 2.48 -0.93
CA ASN A 52 -13.21 3.20 -2.12
C ASN A 52 -12.65 2.60 -3.42
N LYS A 53 -11.44 2.04 -3.38
CA LYS A 53 -10.71 1.49 -4.54
C LYS A 53 -10.00 0.19 -4.18
N THR A 54 -9.76 -0.68 -5.15
CA THR A 54 -8.99 -1.90 -4.92
C THR A 54 -7.49 -1.60 -4.82
N TYR A 55 -6.75 -2.56 -4.26
CA TYR A 55 -5.30 -2.46 -4.13
C TYR A 55 -4.60 -2.33 -5.50
N GLU A 56 -5.07 -3.07 -6.49
CA GLU A 56 -4.55 -3.07 -7.86
C GLU A 56 -4.80 -1.72 -8.56
N GLU A 57 -5.96 -1.11 -8.34
CA GLU A 57 -6.27 0.22 -8.89
C GLU A 57 -5.27 1.26 -8.36
N ILE A 58 -4.97 1.24 -7.06
CA ILE A 58 -3.97 2.15 -6.49
C ILE A 58 -2.58 1.87 -7.06
N LEU A 59 -2.14 0.61 -7.10
CA LEU A 59 -0.84 0.25 -7.65
C LEU A 59 -0.67 0.67 -9.11
N SER A 60 -1.75 0.58 -9.92
CA SER A 60 -1.71 0.98 -11.32
C SER A 60 -1.33 2.45 -11.53
N LEU A 61 -1.63 3.33 -10.55
CA LEU A 61 -1.31 4.76 -10.61
C LEU A 61 0.17 5.05 -10.36
N TYR A 62 0.90 4.12 -9.74
CA TYR A 62 2.31 4.28 -9.35
C TYR A 62 3.24 3.32 -10.12
N ARG A 63 2.68 2.58 -11.09
CA ARG A 63 3.44 1.68 -11.96
C ARG A 63 4.01 2.51 -13.12
N TYR A 64 5.21 3.06 -12.93
CA TYR A 64 6.00 3.73 -13.97
C TYR A 64 7.26 2.92 -14.28
#